data_AF-A0A956CWS2-F1
#
_entry.id   AF-A0A956CWS2-F1
#
_cell.length_a   1.000
_cell.length_b   1.000
_cell.length_c   1.000
_cell.angle_alpha   90.00
_cell.angle_beta   90.00
_cell.angle_gamma   90.00
#
_symmetry.space_group_name_H-M   'P 1'
#
loop_
_entity.id
_entity.type
_entity.pdbx_description
1 polymer ?
#
loop_
_entity_poly.entity_id
_entity_poly.type
_entity_poly.pdbx_seq_one_letter_code
_entity_poly.pdbx_strand_id
1 'polypeptide(L)'
;MDGTPIAIGDVVDVSGRFTVFNGQLELAPSVATASSATATVPAPVIALPAEVDSTGSRANALEGVLIRVEGVTVTSVSAPRFVVGSALTVDNFIYTVSPFPTVGRTYSSLTGVLVYRFLQHRLNPRQASDVVP
;
A
#
# COMPACT_ATOMS: atom_id res chain seq x y z
N MET A 1 -19.60 -18.30 6.40
CA MET A 1 -18.99 -17.47 5.36
C MET A 1 -19.03 -18.31 4.09
N ASP A 2 -19.73 -17.84 3.07
CA ASP A 2 -20.06 -18.52 1.82
C ASP A 2 -18.86 -18.70 0.85
N GLY A 3 -17.63 -18.58 1.33
CA GLY A 3 -16.43 -19.06 0.63
C GLY A 3 -16.00 -18.25 -0.59
N THR A 4 -16.72 -17.19 -0.97
CA THR A 4 -16.32 -16.28 -2.04
C THR A 4 -15.12 -15.44 -1.58
N PRO A 5 -13.95 -15.53 -2.26
CA PRO A 5 -12.81 -14.67 -1.93
C PRO A 5 -13.16 -13.19 -2.20
N ILE A 6 -12.84 -12.31 -1.25
CA ILE A 6 -12.99 -10.87 -1.41
C ILE A 6 -11.99 -10.37 -2.46
N ALA A 7 -12.48 -9.61 -3.44
CA ALA A 7 -11.70 -9.01 -4.51
C ALA A 7 -11.67 -7.47 -4.41
N ILE A 8 -10.72 -6.85 -5.12
CA ILE A 8 -10.67 -5.39 -5.24
C ILE A 8 -11.93 -4.91 -5.97
N GLY A 9 -12.64 -3.95 -5.37
CA GLY A 9 -13.89 -3.40 -5.88
C GLY A 9 -15.14 -3.96 -5.19
N ASP A 10 -15.01 -5.01 -4.39
CA ASP A 10 -16.13 -5.52 -3.59
C ASP A 10 -16.52 -4.52 -2.50
N VAL A 11 -17.83 -4.34 -2.32
CA VAL A 11 -18.36 -3.66 -1.14
C VAL A 11 -18.42 -4.68 -0.01
N VAL A 12 -17.73 -4.39 1.08
CA VAL A 12 -17.62 -5.29 2.24
C VAL A 12 -18.19 -4.64 3.49
N ASP A 13 -18.93 -5.41 4.27
CA ASP A 13 -19.24 -5.09 5.66
C ASP A 13 -18.11 -5.62 6.53
N VAL A 14 -17.42 -4.72 7.24
CA VAL A 14 -16.31 -5.08 8.12
C VAL A 14 -16.69 -4.78 9.56
N SER A 15 -16.60 -5.79 10.42
CA SER A 15 -16.73 -5.65 11.87
C SER A 15 -15.45 -6.08 12.55
N GLY A 16 -15.05 -5.38 13.58
CA GLY A 16 -13.86 -5.72 14.35
C GLY A 16 -13.56 -4.69 15.42
N ARG A 17 -12.62 -5.01 16.31
CA ARG A 17 -12.16 -4.08 17.34
C ARG A 17 -10.97 -3.28 16.82
N PHE A 18 -11.05 -1.95 16.90
CA PHE A 18 -9.90 -1.08 16.66
C PHE A 18 -8.77 -1.40 17.65
N THR A 19 -7.56 -1.55 17.12
CA THR A 19 -6.35 -1.79 17.88
C THR A 19 -5.13 -1.23 17.15
N VAL A 20 -3.98 -1.25 17.83
CA VAL A 20 -2.67 -0.97 17.25
C VAL A 20 -1.77 -2.17 17.45
N PHE A 21 -1.19 -2.70 16.36
CA PHE A 21 -0.25 -3.82 16.42
C PHE A 21 0.99 -3.53 15.58
N ASN A 22 2.18 -3.64 16.19
CA ASN A 22 3.46 -3.23 15.58
C ASN A 22 3.46 -1.80 15.01
N GLY A 23 2.67 -0.91 15.60
CA GLY A 23 2.48 0.47 15.18
C GLY A 23 1.31 0.70 14.22
N GLN A 24 0.80 -0.33 13.54
CA GLN A 24 -0.26 -0.14 12.54
C GLN A 24 -1.64 0.01 13.18
N LEU A 25 -2.42 0.95 12.67
CA LEU A 25 -3.86 1.03 12.92
C LEU A 25 -4.60 -0.11 12.21
N GLU A 26 -5.28 -0.98 12.96
CA GLU A 26 -5.97 -2.15 12.39
C GLU A 26 -7.24 -2.54 13.16
N LEU A 27 -8.06 -3.41 12.55
CA LEU A 27 -9.21 -4.05 13.19
C LEU A 27 -8.88 -5.52 13.51
N ALA A 28 -8.85 -5.89 14.80
CA ALA A 28 -8.54 -7.25 15.23
C ALA A 28 -9.28 -7.69 16.52
N PRO A 29 -9.89 -8.90 16.54
CA PRO A 29 -10.19 -9.71 15.36
C PRO A 29 -11.16 -8.95 14.44
N SER A 30 -11.11 -9.23 13.14
CA SER A 30 -12.04 -8.68 12.17
C SER A 30 -12.72 -9.77 11.36
N VAL A 31 -13.96 -9.50 10.98
CA VAL A 31 -14.75 -10.29 10.04
C VAL A 31 -15.17 -9.34 8.93
N ALA A 32 -14.85 -9.71 7.70
CA ALA A 32 -15.31 -9.04 6.50
C ALA A 32 -16.25 -9.98 5.74
N THR A 33 -17.42 -9.47 5.35
CA THR A 33 -18.37 -10.17 4.49
C THR A 33 -18.56 -9.36 3.22
N ALA A 34 -18.27 -9.95 2.07
CA ALA A 34 -18.60 -9.34 0.79
C ALA A 34 -20.12 -9.26 0.63
N SER A 35 -20.61 -8.09 0.25
CA SER A 35 -21.95 -7.97 -0.32
C SER A 35 -21.93 -8.48 -1.76
N SER A 36 -23.11 -8.69 -2.37
CA SER A 36 -23.22 -8.97 -3.80
C SER A 36 -22.98 -7.74 -4.69
N ALA A 37 -22.67 -6.58 -4.10
CA ALA A 37 -22.43 -5.33 -4.81
C ALA A 37 -20.95 -5.08 -5.05
N THR A 38 -20.66 -4.44 -6.17
CA THR A 38 -19.33 -3.88 -6.47
C THR A 38 -19.42 -2.36 -6.52
N ALA A 39 -18.31 -1.71 -6.22
CA ALA A 39 -18.15 -0.27 -6.29
C ALA A 39 -16.90 0.09 -7.09
N THR A 40 -16.86 1.33 -7.58
CA THR A 40 -15.63 1.87 -8.15
C THR A 40 -14.57 1.97 -7.05
N VAL A 41 -13.39 1.41 -7.31
CA VAL A 41 -12.24 1.53 -6.41
C VAL A 41 -11.94 3.02 -6.21
N PRO A 42 -11.78 3.50 -4.96
CA PRO A 42 -11.40 4.88 -4.71
C PRO A 42 -10.16 5.28 -5.51
N ALA A 43 -10.19 6.46 -6.13
CA ALA A 43 -9.02 6.97 -6.81
C ALA A 43 -7.87 7.15 -5.80
N PRO A 44 -6.62 6.80 -6.18
CA PRO A 44 -5.49 6.97 -5.29
C PRO A 44 -5.23 8.45 -5.02
N VAL A 45 -4.83 8.77 -3.79
CA VAL A 45 -4.34 10.10 -3.43
C VAL A 45 -2.93 10.28 -3.98
N ILE A 46 -2.69 11.36 -4.72
CA ILE A 46 -1.37 11.67 -5.25
C ILE A 46 -0.50 12.28 -4.15
N ALA A 47 0.72 11.77 -4.02
CA ALA A 47 1.72 12.28 -3.11
C ALA A 47 3.13 12.12 -3.67
N LEU A 48 4.06 12.93 -3.18
CA LEU A 48 5.48 12.74 -3.44
C LEU A 48 6.06 11.74 -2.43
N PRO A 49 7.08 10.93 -2.79
CA PRO A 49 7.75 10.05 -1.85
C PRO A 49 8.18 10.73 -0.53
N ALA A 50 8.69 11.97 -0.61
CA ALA A 50 9.13 12.74 0.56
C ALA A 50 7.98 13.20 1.47
N GLU A 51 6.74 13.21 0.99
CA GLU A 51 5.58 13.57 1.80
C GLU A 51 5.06 12.38 2.62
N VAL A 52 5.37 11.15 2.20
CA VAL A 52 4.78 9.91 2.72
C VAL A 52 5.80 8.89 3.21
N ASP A 53 7.09 9.21 3.20
CA ASP A 53 8.09 8.46 3.96
C ASP A 53 7.95 8.69 5.48
N SER A 54 8.72 7.98 6.30
CA SER A 54 8.58 8.06 7.78
C SER A 54 8.80 9.45 8.37
N THR A 55 9.38 10.39 7.63
CA THR A 55 9.61 11.77 8.05
C THR A 55 8.68 12.77 7.36
N GLY A 56 7.88 12.29 6.40
CA GLY A 56 7.02 13.10 5.56
C GLY A 56 5.83 13.69 6.30
N SER A 57 5.43 14.91 5.91
CA SER A 57 4.36 15.68 6.53
C SER A 57 2.96 15.06 6.36
N ARG A 58 2.77 14.19 5.36
CA ARG A 58 1.49 13.54 5.04
C ARG A 58 1.45 12.08 5.44
N ALA A 59 2.55 11.51 5.96
CA ALA A 59 2.69 10.09 6.20
C ALA A 59 1.61 9.53 7.14
N ASN A 60 1.48 10.12 8.34
CA ASN A 60 0.46 9.71 9.31
C ASN A 60 -0.97 9.97 8.80
N ALA A 61 -1.19 11.09 8.11
CA ALA A 61 -2.51 11.44 7.60
C ALA A 61 -2.99 10.53 6.46
N LEU A 62 -2.08 9.82 5.81
CA LEU A 62 -2.35 8.90 4.72
C LEU A 62 -2.14 7.43 5.10
N GLU A 63 -1.93 7.11 6.38
CA GLU A 63 -1.91 5.71 6.83
C GLU A 63 -3.27 5.04 6.53
N GLY A 64 -3.22 3.85 5.91
CA GLY A 64 -4.40 3.11 5.46
C GLY A 64 -5.02 3.62 4.16
N VAL A 65 -4.48 4.70 3.57
CA VAL A 65 -5.02 5.29 2.34
C VAL A 65 -4.33 4.69 1.11
N LEU A 66 -5.11 4.48 0.05
CA LEU A 66 -4.57 4.16 -1.27
C LEU A 66 -3.91 5.42 -1.86
N ILE A 67 -2.60 5.37 -2.07
CA ILE A 67 -1.83 6.47 -2.65
C ILE A 67 -1.19 6.08 -3.98
N ARG A 68 -0.78 7.07 -4.75
CA ARG A 68 0.07 6.90 -5.94
C ARG A 68 1.20 7.91 -5.93
N VAL A 69 2.42 7.41 -6.12
CA VAL A 69 3.62 8.21 -6.41
C VAL A 69 3.94 8.08 -7.89
N GLU A 70 4.36 9.18 -8.52
CA GLU A 70 4.53 9.27 -9.97
C GLU A 70 5.98 9.63 -10.32
N GLY A 71 6.48 9.10 -11.44
CA GLY A 71 7.81 9.41 -11.96
C GLY A 71 8.95 9.13 -10.99
N VAL A 72 8.93 7.96 -10.33
CA VAL A 72 9.88 7.62 -9.27
C VAL A 72 10.99 6.69 -9.75
N THR A 73 12.16 6.82 -9.13
CA THR A 73 13.34 5.99 -9.41
C THR A 73 13.70 5.18 -8.18
N VAL A 74 14.07 3.91 -8.39
CA VAL A 74 14.59 3.02 -7.36
C VAL A 74 15.99 3.48 -6.95
N THR A 75 16.16 3.81 -5.66
CA THR A 75 17.40 4.32 -5.09
C THR A 75 18.16 3.28 -4.28
N SER A 76 17.47 2.27 -3.75
CA SER A 76 18.09 1.16 -3.01
C SER A 76 17.24 -0.10 -3.13
N VAL A 77 17.89 -1.27 -3.06
CA VAL A 77 17.23 -2.58 -3.13
C VAL A 77 17.69 -3.45 -1.96
N SER A 78 16.74 -4.10 -1.29
CA SER A 78 16.98 -5.07 -0.22
C SER A 78 15.84 -6.08 -0.26
N ALA A 79 16.00 -7.10 -1.11
CA ALA A 79 14.93 -8.03 -1.44
C ALA A 79 14.28 -8.63 -0.17
N PRO A 80 12.93 -8.71 -0.13
CA PRO A 80 11.98 -8.45 -1.21
C PRO A 80 11.50 -6.98 -1.33
N ARG A 81 12.16 -6.02 -0.67
CA ARG A 81 11.78 -4.60 -0.65
C ARG A 81 12.74 -3.72 -1.43
N PHE A 82 12.28 -2.54 -1.81
CA PHE A 82 13.13 -1.52 -2.44
C PHE A 82 12.69 -0.12 -2.01
N VAL A 83 13.54 0.87 -2.25
CA VAL A 83 13.31 2.27 -1.90
C VAL A 83 13.19 3.09 -3.18
N VAL A 84 12.23 4.01 -3.22
CA VAL A 84 12.05 4.97 -4.31
C VAL A 84 12.09 6.41 -3.81
N GLY A 85 12.55 7.32 -4.67
CA GLY A 85 12.64 8.73 -4.33
C GLY A 85 13.56 9.00 -3.13
N SER A 86 13.14 9.87 -2.22
CA SER A 86 13.93 10.28 -1.05
C SER A 86 14.16 9.14 -0.05
N ALA A 87 13.10 8.41 0.32
CA ALA A 87 13.18 7.36 1.34
C ALA A 87 11.96 6.41 1.37
N LEU A 88 11.02 6.49 0.42
CA LEU A 88 9.80 5.69 0.48
C LEU A 88 10.11 4.22 0.18
N THR A 89 9.92 3.35 1.17
CA THR A 89 10.07 1.91 1.01
C THR A 89 8.80 1.31 0.40
N VAL A 90 8.99 0.53 -0.66
CA VAL A 90 7.95 -0.33 -1.26
C VAL A 90 8.10 -1.72 -0.65
N ASP A 91 7.08 -2.16 0.07
CA ASP A 91 7.05 -3.44 0.78
C ASP A 91 6.29 -4.51 -0.01
N ASN A 92 6.44 -5.76 0.40
CA ASN A 92 5.91 -6.93 -0.30
C ASN A 92 4.74 -7.60 0.45
N PHE A 93 4.14 -6.93 1.42
CA PHE A 93 3.15 -7.53 2.32
C PHE A 93 1.87 -7.95 1.59
N ILE A 94 1.39 -7.14 0.65
CA ILE A 94 0.18 -7.45 -0.14
C ILE A 94 0.55 -8.03 -1.50
N TYR A 95 1.45 -7.37 -2.24
CA TYR A 95 1.93 -7.83 -3.55
C TYR A 95 3.44 -7.74 -3.62
N THR A 96 4.09 -8.80 -4.10
CA THR A 96 5.53 -8.79 -4.37
C THR A 96 5.77 -8.35 -5.80
N VAL A 97 6.44 -7.20 -5.97
CA VAL A 97 6.78 -6.65 -7.28
C VAL A 97 7.67 -7.61 -8.05
N SER A 98 7.24 -7.96 -9.27
CA SER A 98 7.94 -8.88 -10.16
C SER A 98 7.93 -8.35 -11.61
N PRO A 99 9.07 -8.37 -12.33
CA PRO A 99 10.40 -8.74 -11.83
C PRO A 99 10.87 -7.77 -10.73
N PHE A 100 11.68 -8.27 -9.78
CA PHE A 100 12.21 -7.43 -8.71
C PHE A 100 13.13 -6.35 -9.31
N PRO A 101 12.98 -5.06 -8.96
CA PRO A 101 13.74 -3.99 -9.61
C PRO A 101 15.21 -3.99 -9.21
N THR A 102 16.02 -3.36 -10.06
CA THR A 102 17.38 -2.94 -9.75
C THR A 102 17.42 -1.45 -9.42
N VAL A 103 18.48 -0.99 -8.74
CA VAL A 103 18.76 0.44 -8.57
C VAL A 103 18.80 1.13 -9.94
N GLY A 104 18.23 2.33 -10.03
CA GLY A 104 18.10 3.10 -11.27
C GLY A 104 16.87 2.76 -12.12
N ARG A 105 16.10 1.71 -11.77
CA ARG A 105 14.82 1.44 -12.43
C ARG A 105 13.85 2.59 -12.18
N THR A 106 13.24 3.10 -13.24
CA THR A 106 12.16 4.08 -13.17
C THR A 106 10.80 3.40 -13.25
N TYR A 107 9.81 4.03 -12.62
CA TYR A 107 8.39 3.72 -12.76
C TYR A 107 7.63 5.00 -13.06
N SER A 108 6.80 4.99 -14.09
CA SER A 108 5.86 6.10 -14.34
C SER A 108 4.89 6.28 -13.17
N SER A 109 4.45 5.19 -12.51
CA SER A 109 3.79 5.28 -11.22
C SER A 109 3.88 4.00 -10.39
N LEU A 110 3.85 4.17 -9.07
CA LEU A 110 3.63 3.10 -8.10
C LEU A 110 2.41 3.46 -7.25
N THR A 111 1.43 2.57 -7.22
CA THR A 111 0.19 2.70 -6.43
C THR A 111 0.22 1.68 -5.29
N GLY A 112 -0.42 1.98 -4.17
CA GLY A 112 -0.49 1.05 -3.06
C GLY A 112 -1.08 1.66 -1.80
N VAL A 113 -1.38 0.83 -0.81
CA VAL A 113 -1.83 1.30 0.49
C VAL A 113 -0.60 1.73 1.29
N LEU A 114 -0.59 2.96 1.78
CA LEU A 114 0.44 3.41 2.72
C LEU A 114 0.14 2.80 4.09
N VAL A 115 1.10 2.08 4.67
CA VAL A 115 0.96 1.48 6.00
C VAL A 115 2.05 1.99 6.93
N TYR A 116 1.80 1.99 8.23
CA TYR A 116 2.82 2.20 9.24
C TYR A 116 3.04 0.90 10.02
N ARG A 117 4.17 0.22 9.81
CA ARG A 117 4.52 -1.03 10.53
C ARG A 117 5.99 -1.07 10.86
N PHE A 118 6.30 -1.65 12.02
CA PHE A 118 7.68 -1.79 12.50
C PHE A 118 8.43 -0.45 12.46
N LEU A 119 7.75 0.61 12.93
CA LEU A 119 8.25 1.99 13.00
C LEU A 119 8.56 2.64 11.64
N GLN A 120 7.94 2.18 10.55
CA GLN A 120 8.19 2.73 9.22
C GLN A 120 6.93 2.85 8.37
N HIS A 121 6.79 3.97 7.67
CA HIS A 121 5.83 4.12 6.59
C HIS A 121 6.30 3.40 5.33
N ARG A 122 5.44 2.59 4.74
CA ARG A 122 5.75 1.79 3.55
C ARG A 122 4.57 1.74 2.59
N LEU A 123 4.88 1.78 1.31
CA LEU A 123 3.92 1.57 0.24
C LEU A 123 3.73 0.08 -0.01
N ASN A 124 2.48 -0.41 0.03
CA ASN A 124 2.14 -1.78 -0.33
C ASN A 124 1.30 -1.81 -1.60
N PRO A 125 1.91 -2.09 -2.77
CA PRO A 125 1.16 -2.40 -3.98
C PRO A 125 0.19 -3.56 -3.72
N ARG A 126 -0.95 -3.56 -4.39
CA ARG A 126 -2.00 -4.59 -4.20
C ARG A 126 -1.97 -5.65 -5.28
N GLN A 127 -1.48 -5.30 -6.47
CA GLN A 127 -1.43 -6.16 -7.64
C GLN A 127 -0.45 -5.64 -8.71
N ALA A 128 -0.24 -6.41 -9.78
CA ALA A 128 0.67 -6.04 -10.86
C ALA A 128 0.35 -4.70 -11.52
N SER A 129 -0.94 -4.35 -11.68
CA SER A 129 -1.34 -3.08 -12.30
C SER A 129 -1.02 -1.85 -11.44
N ASP A 130 -0.71 -2.03 -10.16
CA ASP A 130 -0.26 -0.94 -9.30
C ASP A 130 1.22 -0.57 -9.57
N VAL A 131 1.93 -1.34 -10.41
CA VAL A 131 3.34 -1.14 -10.78
C VAL A 131 3.42 -0.79 -12.26
N VAL A 132 3.55 0.50 -12.58
CA VAL A 132 3.57 0.98 -13.97
C VAL A 132 5.00 1.40 -14.35
N PRO A 133 5.65 0.70 -15.32
CA PRO A 133 6.97 1.04 -15.87
C PRO A 133 7.15 2.50 -16.26
#